data_AF-E7DPK9-F1
#
_entry.id   AF-E7DPK9-F1
#
_cell.length_a   1.000
_cell.length_b   1.000
_cell.length_c   1.000
_cell.angle_alpha   90.00
_cell.angle_beta   90.00
_cell.angle_gamma   90.00
#
_symmetry.space_group_name_H-M   'P 1'
#
loop_
_entity.id
_entity.type
_entity.pdbx_description
1 polymer ?
#
loop_
_entity_poly.entity_id
_entity_poly.type
_entity_poly.pdbx_seq_one_letter_code
_entity_poly.pdbx_strand_id
1 'polypeptide(L)'
;MIEGLLRHCTEMKVETNYVDSHGQNEVAFAFCHLLGFQLMPRLKRINVQKLYRPSTGNNDAYPNLQPILTRAINWDLIRQQYDQMVKYATALRLGMAETEAILKRFTRGNLLHPTYQALAELGKAVKTIFLCKYLHSVELRQEINAGLNVVENWNSANSFIFYGKGGEIATNRLSDQELAVLSLHLLQISLVYINTLMIQQVLSQPQWMKLMKLEDLRALSPLIWGHVNPYGTFRLDLNVRLPIETG
;
A
#
# COMPACT_ATOMS: atom_id res chain seq x y z
N MET A 1 0.25 -8.07 2.10
CA MET A 1 0.66 -6.67 2.28
C MET A 1 2.11 -6.55 2.73
N ILE A 2 2.46 -6.94 3.97
CA ILE A 2 3.84 -6.83 4.48
C ILE A 2 4.84 -7.61 3.61
N GLU A 3 4.45 -8.78 3.12
CA GLU A 3 5.31 -9.57 2.22
C GLU A 3 5.64 -8.84 0.91
N GLY A 4 4.67 -8.18 0.29
CA GLY A 4 4.91 -7.38 -0.92
C GLY A 4 5.81 -6.17 -0.68
N LEU A 5 5.81 -5.60 0.53
CA LEU A 5 6.74 -4.53 0.93
C LEU A 5 8.17 -5.03 1.18
N LEU A 6 8.33 -6.29 1.54
CA LEU A 6 9.65 -6.88 1.79
C LEU A 6 10.23 -7.55 0.53
N ARG A 7 9.35 -7.98 -0.39
CA ARG A 7 9.68 -8.75 -1.59
C ARG A 7 9.16 -8.05 -2.85
N HIS A 8 9.51 -6.76 -3.00
CA HIS A 8 9.14 -6.00 -4.20
C HIS A 8 10.12 -6.18 -5.37
N CYS A 9 11.24 -6.89 -5.19
CA CYS A 9 12.22 -7.19 -6.25
C CYS A 9 12.72 -5.96 -7.02
N THR A 10 12.79 -4.80 -6.37
CA THR A 10 13.36 -3.57 -6.93
C THR A 10 14.46 -3.03 -6.03
N GLU A 11 15.36 -2.23 -6.58
CA GLU A 11 16.38 -1.49 -5.81
C GLU A 11 15.80 -0.27 -5.07
N MET A 12 14.51 0.02 -5.25
CA MET A 12 13.87 1.18 -4.64
C MET A 12 13.74 0.99 -3.14
N LYS A 13 14.07 2.04 -2.39
CA LYS A 13 13.80 2.09 -0.96
C LYS A 13 12.34 2.47 -0.74
N VAL A 14 11.52 1.50 -0.33
CA VAL A 14 10.13 1.77 0.06
C VAL A 14 10.11 2.44 1.42
N GLU A 15 9.52 3.64 1.51
CA GLU A 15 9.39 4.37 2.78
C GLU A 15 7.96 4.28 3.34
N THR A 16 6.98 4.23 2.44
CA THR A 16 5.57 4.39 2.75
C THR A 16 4.73 3.33 2.06
N ASN A 17 3.70 2.85 2.75
CA ASN A 17 2.70 1.95 2.19
C ASN A 17 1.29 2.51 2.37
N TYR A 18 0.62 2.77 1.24
CA TYR A 18 -0.75 3.27 1.22
C TYR A 18 -1.74 2.11 1.23
N VAL A 19 -2.73 2.19 2.11
CA VAL A 19 -3.70 1.10 2.31
C VAL A 19 -5.10 1.63 2.55
N ASP A 20 -6.12 0.86 2.23
CA ASP A 20 -7.49 1.21 2.60
C ASP A 20 -7.80 0.90 4.06
N SER A 21 -8.97 1.34 4.54
CA SER A 21 -9.42 1.16 5.93
C SER A 21 -9.39 -0.31 6.42
N HIS A 22 -9.52 -1.29 5.52
CA HIS A 22 -9.44 -2.72 5.82
C HIS A 22 -8.01 -3.25 5.89
N GLY A 23 -7.04 -2.52 5.35
CA GLY A 23 -5.62 -2.87 5.34
C GLY A 23 -4.86 -2.48 6.60
N GLN A 24 -5.50 -1.74 7.53
CA GLN A 24 -4.89 -1.37 8.80
C GLN A 24 -5.39 -2.21 9.97
N ASN A 25 -4.47 -2.55 10.84
CA ASN A 25 -4.73 -2.98 12.21
C ASN A 25 -3.53 -2.57 13.08
N GLU A 26 -3.68 -2.65 14.39
CA GLU A 26 -2.63 -2.24 15.34
C GLU A 26 -1.33 -3.02 15.09
N VAL A 27 -1.41 -4.33 14.88
CA VAL A 27 -0.24 -5.20 14.66
C VAL A 27 0.50 -4.83 13.36
N ALA A 28 -0.21 -4.46 12.30
CA ALA A 28 0.36 -3.99 11.05
C ALA A 28 1.12 -2.67 11.24
N PHE A 29 0.57 -1.72 12.01
CA PHE A 29 1.28 -0.51 12.40
C PHE A 29 2.58 -0.82 13.16
N ALA A 30 2.54 -1.78 14.08
CA ALA A 30 3.72 -2.20 14.83
C ALA A 30 4.79 -2.82 13.93
N PHE A 31 4.42 -3.76 13.05
CA PHE A 31 5.38 -4.37 12.13
C PHE A 31 5.96 -3.36 11.15
N CYS A 32 5.14 -2.49 10.56
CA CYS A 32 5.63 -1.44 9.67
C CYS A 32 6.65 -0.56 10.39
N HIS A 33 6.33 -0.12 11.62
CA HIS A 33 7.26 0.67 12.42
C HIS A 33 8.58 -0.05 12.71
N LEU A 34 8.53 -1.32 13.14
CA LEU A 34 9.73 -2.12 13.42
C LEU A 34 10.58 -2.41 12.19
N LEU A 35 9.95 -2.50 11.02
CA LEU A 35 10.62 -2.73 9.74
C LEU A 35 11.11 -1.43 9.08
N GLY A 36 10.76 -0.26 9.63
CA GLY A 36 11.17 1.05 9.12
C GLY A 36 10.26 1.64 8.05
N PHE A 37 9.04 1.11 7.89
CA PHE A 37 8.03 1.59 6.95
C PHE A 37 6.95 2.42 7.63
N GLN A 38 6.40 3.40 6.91
CA GLN A 38 5.23 4.15 7.35
C GLN A 38 3.96 3.55 6.75
N LEU A 39 3.06 3.07 7.59
CA LEU A 39 1.73 2.64 7.17
C LEU A 39 0.82 3.87 7.08
N MET A 40 0.27 4.12 5.89
CA MET A 40 -0.54 5.29 5.61
C MET A 40 -1.95 4.91 5.13
N PRO A 41 -2.86 4.55 6.05
CA PRO A 41 -4.21 4.16 5.68
C PRO A 41 -5.12 5.34 5.34
N ARG A 42 -5.98 5.19 4.32
CA ARG A 42 -7.16 6.03 4.12
C ARG A 42 -8.26 5.60 5.06
N LEU A 43 -8.66 6.50 5.96
CA LEU A 43 -9.62 6.24 7.01
C LEU A 43 -11.00 6.78 6.65
N LYS A 44 -11.91 5.90 6.19
CA LYS A 44 -13.30 6.26 5.86
C LYS A 44 -14.12 6.62 7.11
N ARG A 45 -13.92 5.88 8.20
CA ARG A 45 -14.60 6.09 9.50
C ARG A 45 -13.64 6.69 10.51
N ILE A 46 -13.19 7.92 10.27
CA ILE A 46 -12.29 8.64 11.18
C ILE A 46 -12.97 8.97 12.51
N ASN A 47 -14.28 9.22 12.48
CA ASN A 47 -15.12 9.59 13.63
C ASN A 47 -15.20 8.51 14.72
N VAL A 48 -14.94 7.24 14.39
CA VAL A 48 -14.96 6.13 15.37
C VAL A 48 -13.57 5.81 15.92
N GLN A 49 -12.51 6.43 15.39
CA GLN A 49 -11.15 6.16 15.87
C GLN A 49 -10.94 6.76 17.25
N LYS A 50 -10.16 6.05 18.08
CA LYS A 50 -9.80 6.46 19.44
C LYS A 50 -8.30 6.70 19.53
N LEU A 51 -7.92 7.67 20.35
CA LEU A 51 -6.53 8.05 20.61
C LEU A 51 -6.10 7.49 21.97
N TYR A 52 -5.01 6.72 21.99
CA TYR A 52 -4.48 6.15 23.23
C TYR A 52 -3.63 7.17 23.96
N ARG A 53 -3.74 7.21 25.29
CA ARG A 53 -2.97 8.16 26.12
C ARG A 53 -1.52 7.68 26.27
N PRO A 54 -0.54 8.60 26.33
CA PRO A 54 0.86 8.23 26.52
C PRO A 54 1.14 7.74 27.95
N SER A 55 0.43 8.17 28.97
CA SER A 55 0.65 7.75 30.35
C SER A 55 -0.63 7.76 31.18
N THR A 56 -0.62 7.06 32.30
CA THR A 56 -1.62 7.21 33.35
C THR A 56 -1.41 8.54 34.09
N GLY A 57 -2.49 9.20 34.51
CA GLY A 57 -2.44 10.42 35.34
C GLY A 57 -2.73 11.74 34.61
N ASN A 58 -2.60 11.82 33.28
CA ASN A 58 -2.87 13.05 32.52
C ASN A 58 -4.32 13.14 32.01
N ASN A 59 -5.30 12.75 32.83
CA ASN A 59 -6.69 12.72 32.41
C ASN A 59 -7.22 14.11 32.05
N ASP A 60 -6.85 15.15 32.79
CA ASP A 60 -7.38 16.50 32.58
C ASP A 60 -6.52 17.36 31.63
N ALA A 61 -5.39 16.83 31.15
CA ALA A 61 -4.47 17.58 30.28
C ALA A 61 -5.07 17.95 28.91
N TYR A 62 -6.14 17.26 28.48
CA TYR A 62 -6.74 17.40 27.16
C TYR A 62 -8.26 17.45 27.23
N PRO A 63 -8.86 18.54 27.75
CA PRO A 63 -10.31 18.61 27.98
C PRO A 63 -11.13 18.46 26.69
N ASN A 64 -10.69 19.09 25.60
CA ASN A 64 -11.40 19.05 24.32
C ASN A 64 -11.30 17.70 23.58
N LEU A 65 -10.36 16.83 23.98
CA LEU A 65 -10.13 15.54 23.34
C LEU A 65 -10.72 14.37 24.14
N GLN A 66 -11.28 14.61 25.34
CA GLN A 66 -11.86 13.55 26.18
C GLN A 66 -12.79 12.58 25.44
N PRO A 67 -13.68 13.02 24.53
CA PRO A 67 -14.59 12.11 23.83
C PRO A 67 -13.89 11.08 22.93
N ILE A 68 -12.66 11.36 22.49
CA ILE A 68 -11.90 10.51 21.57
C ILE A 68 -10.71 9.82 22.24
N LEU A 69 -10.33 10.22 23.46
CA LEU A 69 -9.26 9.59 24.23
C LEU A 69 -9.72 8.25 24.83
N THR A 70 -8.78 7.32 24.97
CA THR A 70 -8.97 6.04 25.66
C THR A 70 -7.87 5.82 26.70
N ARG A 71 -7.79 4.60 27.25
CA ARG A 71 -6.79 4.23 28.25
C ARG A 71 -5.35 4.49 27.78
N ALA A 72 -4.43 4.51 28.75
CA ALA A 72 -3.00 4.62 28.47
C ALA A 72 -2.45 3.37 27.76
N ILE A 73 -1.37 3.58 27.01
CA ILE A 73 -0.57 2.52 26.38
C ILE A 73 0.18 1.77 27.48
N ASN A 74 0.19 0.44 27.41
CA ASN A 74 0.98 -0.38 28.33
C ASN A 74 2.43 -0.49 27.83
N TRP A 75 3.28 0.46 28.24
CA TRP A 75 4.69 0.48 27.88
C TRP A 75 5.49 -0.66 28.49
N ASP A 76 5.10 -1.16 29.67
CA ASP A 76 5.82 -2.25 30.33
C ASP A 76 5.71 -3.55 29.55
N LEU A 77 4.53 -3.83 28.98
CA LEU A 77 4.35 -4.99 28.11
C LEU A 77 5.21 -4.90 26.84
N ILE A 78 5.33 -3.69 26.26
CA ILE A 78 6.20 -3.43 25.09
C ILE A 78 7.66 -3.69 25.48
N ARG A 79 8.12 -3.19 26.63
CA ARG A 79 9.50 -3.41 27.12
C ARG A 79 9.79 -4.90 27.35
N GLN A 80 8.88 -5.61 28.03
CA GLN A 80 9.05 -7.03 28.36
C GLN A 80 9.14 -7.94 27.12
N GLN A 81 8.51 -7.55 26.02
CA GLN A 81 8.46 -8.35 24.79
C GLN A 81 9.31 -7.77 23.65
N TYR A 82 10.10 -6.73 23.91
CA TYR A 82 10.88 -6.01 22.89
C TYR A 82 11.73 -6.95 22.04
N ASP A 83 12.54 -7.80 22.68
CA ASP A 83 13.44 -8.73 21.99
C ASP A 83 12.68 -9.71 21.09
N GLN A 84 11.51 -10.19 21.54
CA GLN A 84 10.68 -11.08 20.73
C GLN A 84 10.09 -10.36 19.52
N MET A 85 9.60 -9.13 19.71
CA MET A 85 9.09 -8.31 18.59
C MET A 85 10.16 -8.05 17.54
N VAL A 86 11.37 -7.65 17.95
CA VAL A 86 12.50 -7.43 17.06
C VAL A 86 12.92 -8.73 16.35
N LYS A 87 12.93 -9.86 17.06
CA LYS A 87 13.22 -11.17 16.47
C LYS A 87 12.23 -11.54 15.37
N TYR A 88 10.92 -11.37 15.60
CA TYR A 88 9.90 -11.66 14.58
C TYR A 88 9.98 -10.69 13.40
N ALA A 89 10.16 -9.39 13.63
CA ALA A 89 10.35 -8.41 12.56
C ALA A 89 11.60 -8.73 11.73
N THR A 90 12.69 -9.15 12.38
CA THR A 90 13.93 -9.55 11.67
C THR A 90 13.73 -10.84 10.87
N ALA A 91 13.04 -11.84 11.43
CA ALA A 91 12.73 -13.08 10.71
C ALA A 91 11.90 -12.82 9.45
N LEU A 92 10.94 -11.89 9.52
CA LEU A 92 10.19 -11.41 8.35
C LEU A 92 11.11 -10.75 7.33
N ARG A 93 11.95 -9.80 7.78
CA ARG A 93 12.88 -9.07 6.92
C ARG A 93 13.86 -9.99 6.19
N LEU A 94 14.35 -11.03 6.86
CA LEU A 94 15.26 -12.02 6.29
C LEU A 94 14.54 -13.12 5.50
N GLY A 95 13.21 -13.11 5.45
CA GLY A 95 12.43 -14.13 4.76
C GLY A 95 12.50 -15.53 5.38
N MET A 96 12.94 -15.65 6.64
CA MET A 96 13.06 -16.92 7.36
C MET A 96 11.71 -17.45 7.86
N ALA A 97 10.69 -16.60 7.89
CA ALA A 97 9.33 -16.97 8.26
C ALA A 97 8.33 -16.13 7.47
N GLU A 98 7.20 -16.73 7.12
CA GLU A 98 6.09 -16.03 6.49
C GLU A 98 5.23 -15.28 7.51
N THR A 99 4.65 -14.16 7.09
CA THR A 99 3.77 -13.35 7.94
C THR A 99 2.58 -14.16 8.45
N GLU A 100 1.98 -14.97 7.59
CA GLU A 100 0.84 -15.82 7.96
C GLU A 100 1.21 -16.88 8.99
N ALA A 101 2.40 -17.48 8.88
CA ALA A 101 2.89 -18.47 9.84
C ALA A 101 3.11 -17.85 11.24
N ILE A 102 3.67 -16.64 11.30
CA ILE A 102 3.86 -15.90 12.55
C ILE A 102 2.50 -15.55 13.17
N LEU A 103 1.56 -15.01 12.39
CA LEU A 103 0.22 -14.66 12.88
C LEU A 103 -0.55 -15.89 13.36
N LYS A 104 -0.53 -17.01 12.61
CA LYS A 104 -1.15 -18.28 13.03
C LYS A 104 -0.58 -18.77 14.36
N ARG A 105 0.71 -18.58 14.61
CA ARG A 105 1.34 -18.96 15.89
C ARG A 105 0.80 -18.13 17.05
N PHE A 106 0.50 -16.85 16.83
CA PHE A 106 -0.05 -15.98 17.86
C PHE A 106 -1.51 -16.27 18.22
N THR A 107 -2.25 -16.89 17.29
CA THR A 107 -3.66 -17.27 17.48
C THR A 107 -3.83 -18.76 17.80
N ARG A 108 -2.74 -19.52 18.01
CA ARG A 108 -2.81 -20.93 18.42
C ARG A 108 -3.12 -21.03 19.92
N GLY A 109 -4.38 -21.34 20.24
CA GLY A 109 -4.89 -21.53 21.60
C GLY A 109 -5.82 -20.40 22.05
N ASN A 110 -6.59 -20.63 23.13
CA ASN A 110 -7.54 -19.64 23.67
C ASN A 110 -6.87 -18.44 24.36
N LEU A 111 -5.55 -18.50 24.61
CA LEU A 111 -4.78 -17.41 25.20
C LEU A 111 -3.98 -16.66 24.13
N LEU A 112 -4.22 -15.35 24.03
CA LEU A 112 -3.45 -14.44 23.16
C LEU A 112 -1.97 -14.46 23.57
N HIS A 113 -1.08 -14.74 22.61
CA HIS A 113 0.36 -14.79 22.85
C HIS A 113 0.89 -13.44 23.38
N PRO A 114 1.76 -13.41 24.41
CA PRO A 114 2.26 -12.16 25.02
C PRO A 114 2.89 -11.20 24.01
N THR A 115 3.67 -11.71 23.06
CA THR A 115 4.27 -10.88 21.99
C THR A 115 3.22 -10.26 21.07
N TYR A 116 2.10 -10.94 20.81
CA TYR A 116 1.02 -10.36 20.01
C TYR A 116 0.34 -9.21 20.74
N GLN A 117 0.14 -9.36 22.05
CA GLN A 117 -0.41 -8.29 22.89
C GLN A 117 0.55 -7.08 22.91
N ALA A 118 1.85 -7.31 23.02
CA ALA A 118 2.86 -6.25 22.95
C ALA A 118 2.88 -5.55 21.59
N LEU A 119 2.82 -6.30 20.48
CA LEU A 119 2.70 -5.73 19.13
C LEU A 119 1.42 -4.90 19.00
N ALA A 120 0.29 -5.36 19.56
CA ALA A 120 -0.94 -4.59 19.56
C ALA A 120 -0.82 -3.28 20.37
N GLU A 121 -0.13 -3.28 21.52
CA GLU A 121 0.14 -2.04 22.28
C GLU A 121 1.06 -1.07 21.55
N LEU A 122 2.16 -1.57 20.96
CA LEU A 122 3.04 -0.75 20.13
C LEU A 122 2.28 -0.17 18.93
N GLY A 123 1.45 -1.00 18.30
CA GLY A 123 0.56 -0.64 17.22
C GLY A 123 -0.38 0.52 17.56
N LYS A 124 -1.00 0.47 18.74
CA LYS A 124 -1.85 1.55 19.25
C LYS A 124 -1.08 2.86 19.42
N ALA A 125 0.17 2.79 19.88
CA ALA A 125 1.03 3.96 20.02
C ALA A 125 1.30 4.62 18.65
N VAL A 126 1.80 3.83 17.70
CA VAL A 126 2.13 4.29 16.35
C VAL A 126 0.87 4.80 15.62
N LYS A 127 -0.23 4.05 15.71
CA LYS A 127 -1.52 4.45 15.14
C LYS A 127 -2.04 5.76 15.73
N THR A 128 -1.89 5.97 17.04
CA THR A 128 -2.30 7.25 17.68
C THR A 128 -1.47 8.41 17.13
N ILE A 129 -0.15 8.25 17.00
CA ILE A 129 0.73 9.27 16.40
C ILE A 129 0.30 9.56 14.95
N PHE A 130 0.03 8.51 14.16
CA PHE A 130 -0.48 8.66 12.80
C PHE A 130 -1.81 9.42 12.78
N LEU A 131 -2.78 9.06 13.62
CA LEU A 131 -4.09 9.71 13.68
C LEU A 131 -3.97 11.20 14.01
N CYS A 132 -3.10 11.57 14.95
CA CYS A 132 -2.84 12.97 15.27
C CYS A 132 -2.33 13.75 14.04
N LYS A 133 -1.35 13.19 13.31
CA LYS A 133 -0.85 13.79 12.06
C LYS A 133 -1.93 13.84 10.98
N TYR A 134 -2.67 12.76 10.82
CA TYR A 134 -3.73 12.60 9.82
C TYR A 134 -4.88 13.58 10.05
N LEU A 135 -5.21 13.90 11.30
CA LEU A 135 -6.23 14.92 11.64
C LEU A 135 -5.71 16.34 11.45
N HIS A 136 -4.43 16.57 11.73
CA HIS A 136 -3.83 17.91 11.68
C HIS A 136 -3.52 18.39 10.26
N SER A 137 -2.92 17.55 9.40
CA SER A 137 -2.45 17.95 8.08
C SER A 137 -3.44 17.58 6.98
N VAL A 138 -3.82 18.56 6.15
CA VAL A 138 -4.60 18.33 4.92
C VAL A 138 -3.73 17.69 3.85
N GLU A 139 -2.48 18.11 3.77
CA GLU A 139 -1.48 17.70 2.78
C GLU A 139 -1.23 16.19 2.89
N LEU A 140 -1.07 15.67 4.12
CA LEU A 140 -0.94 14.23 4.36
C LEU A 140 -2.17 13.46 3.86
N ARG A 141 -3.38 13.98 4.08
CA ARG A 141 -4.61 13.33 3.59
C ARG A 141 -4.69 13.36 2.06
N GLN A 142 -4.26 14.45 1.43
CA GLN A 142 -4.20 14.55 -0.03
C GLN A 142 -3.17 13.58 -0.62
N GLU A 143 -1.99 13.46 0.00
CA GLU A 143 -0.96 12.50 -0.39
C GLU A 143 -1.49 11.06 -0.33
N ILE A 144 -2.13 10.68 0.79
CA ILE A 144 -2.70 9.34 0.96
C ILE A 144 -3.77 9.04 -0.08
N ASN A 145 -4.65 10.02 -0.36
CA ASN A 145 -5.66 9.86 -1.41
C ASN A 145 -5.02 9.73 -2.79
N ALA A 146 -4.01 10.55 -3.12
CA ALA A 146 -3.30 10.46 -4.38
C ALA A 146 -2.60 9.10 -4.56
N GLY A 147 -1.93 8.60 -3.51
CA GLY A 147 -1.28 7.29 -3.52
C GLY A 147 -2.27 6.13 -3.76
N LEU A 148 -3.46 6.18 -3.15
CA LEU A 148 -4.49 5.17 -3.38
C LEU A 148 -5.13 5.28 -4.75
N ASN A 149 -5.29 6.49 -5.29
CA ASN A 149 -5.83 6.68 -6.64
C ASN A 149 -4.95 6.00 -7.71
N VAL A 150 -3.64 5.84 -7.48
CA VAL A 150 -2.76 5.06 -8.38
C VAL A 150 -3.21 3.61 -8.45
N VAL A 151 -3.57 3.00 -7.31
CA VAL A 151 -4.07 1.62 -7.25
C VAL A 151 -5.46 1.52 -7.89
N GLU A 152 -6.33 2.51 -7.68
CA GLU A 152 -7.65 2.58 -8.30
C GLU A 152 -7.54 2.70 -9.85
N ASN A 153 -6.61 3.51 -10.36
CA ASN A 153 -6.30 3.62 -11.78
C ASN A 153 -5.74 2.31 -12.35
N TRP A 154 -4.85 1.64 -11.60
CA TRP A 154 -4.33 0.33 -11.97
C TRP A 154 -5.44 -0.72 -12.10
N ASN A 155 -6.34 -0.78 -11.11
CA ASN A 155 -7.51 -1.67 -11.17
C ASN A 155 -8.42 -1.34 -12.36
N SER A 156 -8.66 -0.07 -12.63
CA SER A 156 -9.47 0.38 -13.77
C SER A 156 -8.85 -0.04 -15.11
N ALA A 157 -7.53 0.09 -15.26
CA ALA A 157 -6.79 -0.37 -16.44
C ALA A 157 -6.89 -1.89 -16.61
N ASN A 158 -6.83 -2.65 -15.51
CA ASN A 158 -7.01 -4.10 -15.56
C ASN A 158 -8.42 -4.50 -15.99
N SER A 159 -9.46 -3.85 -15.46
CA SER A 159 -10.84 -4.09 -15.91
C SER A 159 -11.03 -3.75 -17.39
N PHE A 160 -10.34 -2.72 -17.88
CA PHE A 160 -10.36 -2.33 -19.29
C PHE A 160 -9.67 -3.37 -20.19
N ILE A 161 -8.48 -3.87 -19.81
CA ILE A 161 -7.77 -4.92 -20.56
C ILE A 161 -8.56 -6.23 -20.52
N PHE A 162 -9.08 -6.59 -19.34
CA PHE A 162 -9.82 -7.82 -19.10
C PHE A 162 -11.32 -7.65 -19.37
N TYR A 163 -11.72 -6.99 -20.46
CA TYR A 163 -13.13 -6.69 -20.72
C TYR A 163 -14.01 -7.91 -21.04
N GLY A 164 -13.41 -9.04 -21.41
CA GLY A 164 -14.13 -10.27 -21.79
C GLY A 164 -14.92 -10.87 -20.62
N LYS A 165 -16.15 -11.36 -20.88
CA LYS A 165 -17.06 -11.93 -19.87
C LYS A 165 -17.28 -11.04 -18.63
N GLY A 166 -17.28 -9.72 -18.81
CA GLY A 166 -17.52 -8.77 -17.72
C GLY A 166 -16.35 -8.60 -16.75
N GLY A 167 -15.15 -9.07 -17.11
CA GLY A 167 -13.97 -8.96 -16.25
C GLY A 167 -13.86 -10.03 -15.17
N GLU A 168 -14.67 -11.09 -15.27
CA GLU A 168 -14.67 -12.18 -14.31
C GLU A 168 -13.98 -13.43 -14.84
N ILE A 169 -13.22 -14.09 -13.96
CA ILE A 169 -12.64 -15.39 -14.27
C ILE A 169 -13.73 -16.45 -14.14
N ALA A 170 -14.34 -16.80 -15.28
CA ALA A 170 -15.49 -17.70 -15.35
C ALA A 170 -15.16 -19.21 -15.21
N THR A 171 -14.00 -19.58 -14.65
CA THR A 171 -13.54 -20.98 -14.51
C THR A 171 -13.13 -21.27 -13.07
N ASN A 172 -13.46 -22.49 -12.61
CA ASN A 172 -13.08 -22.99 -11.28
C ASN A 172 -11.75 -23.78 -11.29
N ARG A 173 -11.10 -23.91 -12.45
CA ARG A 173 -9.82 -24.60 -12.57
C ARG A 173 -8.68 -23.63 -12.23
N LEU A 174 -7.93 -23.94 -11.17
CA LEU A 174 -6.83 -23.09 -10.71
C LEU A 174 -5.80 -22.78 -11.80
N SER A 175 -5.46 -23.76 -12.67
CA SER A 175 -4.54 -23.56 -13.79
C SER A 175 -5.02 -22.49 -14.77
N ASP A 176 -6.31 -22.47 -15.08
CA ASP A 176 -6.89 -21.53 -16.04
C ASP A 176 -7.03 -20.14 -15.40
N GLN A 177 -7.32 -20.08 -14.09
CA GLN A 177 -7.31 -18.83 -13.33
C GLN A 177 -5.92 -18.21 -13.30
N GLU A 178 -4.90 -19.02 -13.00
CA GLU A 178 -3.50 -18.60 -12.99
C GLU A 178 -3.06 -18.08 -14.36
N LEU A 179 -3.35 -18.82 -15.44
CA LEU A 179 -3.03 -18.38 -16.80
C LEU A 179 -3.71 -17.04 -17.15
N ALA A 180 -4.97 -16.86 -16.78
CA ALA A 180 -5.69 -15.62 -17.02
C ALA A 180 -5.05 -14.43 -16.28
N VAL A 181 -4.71 -14.61 -14.99
CA VAL A 181 -4.07 -13.57 -14.17
C VAL A 181 -2.68 -13.22 -14.70
N LEU A 182 -1.86 -14.21 -15.04
CA LEU A 182 -0.52 -14.00 -15.59
C LEU A 182 -0.58 -13.28 -16.95
N SER A 183 -1.51 -13.67 -17.82
CA SER A 183 -1.70 -13.04 -19.14
C SER A 183 -2.15 -11.58 -18.99
N LEU A 184 -3.09 -11.32 -18.08
CA LEU A 184 -3.54 -9.96 -17.76
C LEU A 184 -2.37 -9.10 -17.24
N HIS A 185 -1.56 -9.65 -16.34
CA HIS A 185 -0.39 -8.97 -15.79
C HIS A 185 0.62 -8.60 -16.89
N LEU A 186 0.89 -9.52 -17.83
CA LEU A 186 1.77 -9.27 -18.96
C LEU A 186 1.28 -8.11 -19.85
N LEU A 187 -0.02 -8.11 -20.19
CA LEU A 187 -0.62 -7.05 -20.98
C LEU A 187 -0.58 -5.70 -20.25
N GLN A 188 -0.84 -5.72 -18.95
CA GLN A 188 -0.82 -4.52 -18.11
C GLN A 188 0.60 -3.92 -17.98
N ILE A 189 1.63 -4.75 -17.78
CA ILE A 189 3.02 -4.28 -17.83
C ILE A 189 3.36 -3.72 -19.20
N SER A 190 2.92 -4.40 -20.28
CA SER A 190 3.20 -3.96 -21.64
C SER A 190 2.59 -2.58 -21.94
N LEU A 191 1.35 -2.34 -21.50
CA LEU A 191 0.69 -1.03 -21.60
C LEU A 191 1.47 0.04 -20.82
N VAL A 192 1.83 -0.24 -19.57
CA VAL A 192 2.62 0.70 -18.74
C VAL A 192 3.96 1.03 -19.38
N TYR A 193 4.64 0.03 -19.95
CA TYR A 193 5.92 0.20 -20.62
C TYR A 193 5.80 1.11 -21.84
N ILE A 194 4.85 0.83 -22.75
CA ILE A 194 4.64 1.66 -23.94
C ILE A 194 4.24 3.08 -23.57
N ASN A 195 3.35 3.26 -22.59
CA ASN A 195 2.96 4.58 -22.10
C ASN A 195 4.15 5.35 -21.52
N THR A 196 5.03 4.66 -20.79
CA THR A 196 6.25 5.29 -20.25
C THR A 196 7.13 5.81 -21.38
N LEU A 197 7.36 5.01 -22.44
CA LEU A 197 8.15 5.45 -23.59
C LEU A 197 7.49 6.61 -24.34
N MET A 198 6.17 6.56 -24.56
CA MET A 198 5.43 7.65 -25.21
C MET A 198 5.52 8.95 -24.41
N ILE A 199 5.38 8.88 -23.08
CA ILE A 199 5.52 10.04 -22.20
C ILE A 199 6.94 10.58 -22.24
N GLN A 200 7.96 9.71 -22.18
CA GLN A 200 9.37 10.12 -22.30
C GLN A 200 9.65 10.84 -23.62
N GLN A 201 9.12 10.33 -24.73
CA GLN A 201 9.27 10.95 -26.06
C GLN A 201 8.56 12.30 -26.17
N VAL A 202 7.43 12.49 -25.50
CA VAL A 202 6.77 13.81 -25.44
C VAL A 202 7.58 14.77 -24.58
N LEU A 203 8.04 14.32 -23.41
CA LEU A 203 8.80 15.15 -22.46
C LEU A 203 10.25 15.41 -22.90
N SER A 204 10.80 14.64 -23.84
CA SER A 204 12.11 14.92 -24.45
C SER A 204 12.08 16.21 -25.28
N GLN A 205 10.91 16.63 -25.76
CA GLN A 205 10.75 17.87 -26.50
C GLN A 205 10.72 19.07 -25.53
N PRO A 206 11.64 20.05 -25.65
CA PRO A 206 11.76 21.15 -24.68
C PRO A 206 10.50 21.99 -24.51
N GLN A 207 9.67 22.07 -25.55
CA GLN A 207 8.40 22.81 -25.52
C GLN A 207 7.41 22.24 -24.50
N TRP A 208 7.31 20.91 -24.38
CA TRP A 208 6.41 20.26 -23.42
C TRP A 208 6.98 20.30 -22.01
N MET A 209 8.28 20.00 -21.86
CA MET A 209 8.93 20.02 -20.55
C MET A 209 8.89 21.42 -19.90
N LYS A 210 8.99 22.49 -20.69
CA LYS A 210 8.89 23.88 -20.19
C LYS A 210 7.50 24.26 -19.69
N LEU A 211 6.45 23.58 -20.13
CA LEU A 211 5.07 23.83 -19.69
C LEU A 211 4.74 23.10 -18.38
N MET A 212 5.49 22.05 -18.04
CA MET A 212 5.24 21.23 -16.86
C MET A 212 5.58 21.97 -15.57
N LYS A 213 4.63 22.00 -14.63
CA LYS A 213 4.87 22.42 -13.25
C LYS A 213 5.28 21.23 -12.38
N LEU A 214 5.73 21.52 -11.16
CA LEU A 214 6.11 20.49 -10.20
C LEU A 214 4.94 19.57 -9.87
N GLU A 215 3.73 20.11 -9.80
CA GLU A 215 2.50 19.35 -9.59
C GLU A 215 2.17 18.42 -10.76
N ASP A 216 2.43 18.86 -12.00
CA ASP A 216 2.16 18.07 -13.21
C ASP A 216 3.12 16.88 -13.30
N LEU A 217 4.41 17.11 -12.99
CA LEU A 217 5.41 16.04 -12.91
C LEU A 217 5.08 15.04 -11.79
N ARG A 218 4.57 15.53 -10.66
CA ARG A 218 4.12 14.67 -9.55
C ARG A 218 2.90 13.82 -9.91
N ALA A 219 2.01 14.35 -10.75
CA ALA A 219 0.78 13.68 -11.18
C ALA A 219 0.97 12.74 -12.38
N LEU A 220 2.13 12.78 -13.02
CA LEU A 220 2.46 11.96 -14.19
C LEU A 220 2.33 10.48 -13.86
N SER A 221 1.51 9.75 -14.63
CA SER A 221 1.30 8.32 -14.45
C SER A 221 1.22 7.60 -15.80
N PRO A 222 1.96 6.49 -15.99
CA PRO A 222 1.86 5.67 -17.19
C PRO A 222 0.62 4.77 -17.20
N LEU A 223 -0.28 4.87 -16.22
CA LEU A 223 -1.50 4.04 -16.12
C LEU A 223 -2.68 4.58 -16.95
N ILE A 224 -2.44 5.51 -17.87
CA ILE A 224 -3.46 6.06 -18.74
C ILE A 224 -3.83 5.06 -19.85
N TRP A 225 -5.12 4.83 -20.09
CA TRP A 225 -5.57 3.84 -21.09
C TRP A 225 -6.61 4.40 -22.07
N GLY A 226 -7.05 5.65 -21.91
CA GLY A 226 -8.07 6.24 -22.79
C GLY A 226 -7.66 6.39 -24.26
N HIS A 227 -6.37 6.32 -24.57
CA HIS A 227 -5.84 6.35 -25.94
C HIS A 227 -5.68 4.94 -26.55
N VAL A 228 -5.90 3.89 -25.78
CA VAL A 228 -5.80 2.50 -26.23
C VAL A 228 -7.18 2.04 -26.72
N ASN A 229 -7.23 1.32 -27.84
CA ASN A 229 -8.45 0.65 -28.29
C ASN A 229 -8.24 -0.87 -28.17
N PRO A 230 -8.97 -1.58 -27.29
CA PRO A 230 -8.83 -3.02 -27.12
C PRO A 230 -9.70 -3.80 -28.11
N TYR A 231 -10.56 -3.11 -28.87
CA TYR A 231 -11.53 -3.70 -29.77
C TYR A 231 -11.05 -3.69 -31.21
N GLY A 232 -11.48 -4.72 -31.96
CA GLY A 232 -11.26 -4.82 -33.39
C GLY A 232 -10.29 -5.94 -33.76
N THR A 233 -9.94 -5.97 -35.04
CA THR A 233 -8.96 -6.92 -35.59
C THR A 233 -7.66 -6.19 -35.86
N PHE A 234 -6.60 -6.60 -35.18
CA PHE A 234 -5.26 -6.05 -35.38
C PHE A 234 -4.48 -6.97 -36.30
N ARG A 235 -4.08 -6.46 -37.48
CA ARG A 235 -3.10 -7.13 -38.33
C ARG A 235 -1.72 -6.65 -37.94
N LEU A 236 -0.99 -7.51 -37.24
CA LEU A 236 0.35 -7.22 -36.75
C LEU A 236 1.37 -7.66 -37.80
N ASP A 237 2.22 -6.74 -38.25
CA ASP A 237 3.46 -7.07 -38.94
C ASP A 237 4.59 -7.13 -37.92
N LEU A 238 5.08 -8.33 -37.64
CA LEU A 238 6.14 -8.56 -36.65
C LEU A 238 7.51 -8.02 -37.09
N ASN A 239 7.65 -7.61 -38.36
CA ASN A 239 8.87 -7.01 -38.89
C ASN A 239 8.91 -5.49 -38.69
N VAL A 240 7.78 -4.86 -38.38
CA VAL A 240 7.68 -3.41 -38.20
C VAL A 240 7.72 -3.08 -36.70
N ARG A 241 8.61 -2.16 -36.33
CA ARG A 241 8.68 -1.60 -34.96
C ARG A 241 7.77 -0.39 -34.83
N LEU A 242 7.27 -0.14 -33.62
CA LEU A 242 6.57 1.10 -33.31
C LEU A 242 7.56 2.28 -33.49
N PRO A 243 7.10 3.42 -34.05
CA PRO A 243 7.92 4.62 -34.24
C PRO A 243 8.09 5.39 -32.92
N ILE A 244 8.55 4.68 -31.89
CA ILE A 244 8.85 5.23 -30.57
C ILE A 244 10.38 5.32 -30.50
N GLU A 245 10.89 6.52 -30.20
CA GLU A 245 12.32 6.73 -30.01
C GLU A 245 12.78 5.81 -28.87
N THR A 246 13.63 4.85 -29.19
CA THR A 246 14.35 4.07 -28.19
C THR A 246 15.58 4.90 -27.86
N GLY A 247 15.58 5.47 -26.65
CA GLY A 247 16.65 6.35 -26.17
C GLY A 247 18.03 5.71 -26.21
#